data_AF-A0A1X7T5C4-F1
#
_entry.id   AF-A0A1X7T5C4-F1
#
_cell.length_a   1.000
_cell.length_b   1.000
_cell.length_c   1.000
_cell.angle_alpha   90.00
_cell.angle_beta   90.00
_cell.angle_gamma   90.00
#
_symmetry.space_group_name_H-M   'P 1'
#
loop_
_entity.id
_entity.type
_entity.pdbx_description
1 polymer ?
#
loop_
_entity_poly.entity_id
_entity_poly.type
_entity_poly.pdbx_seq_one_letter_code
_entity_poly.pdbx_strand_id
1 'polypeptide(L)' 'MFLLLQRILNELVANCDGTLKAEVTQLAAQYQAQSQLGSKAIFHLEAFTAKFMRIYKQFLEEGLESMGF' A
#
# COMPACT_ATOMS: atom_id res chain seq x y z
N MET A 1 -1.74 -3.74 -14.90
CA MET A 1 -1.40 -3.68 -13.46
C MET A 1 -0.90 -2.30 -13.03
N PHE A 2 0.15 -1.76 -13.65
CA PHE A 2 0.76 -0.49 -13.23
C PHE A 2 -0.24 0.64 -12.98
N LEU A 3 -1.15 0.89 -13.92
CA LEU A 3 -2.16 1.96 -13.80
C LEU A 3 -3.17 1.75 -12.66
N LEU A 4 -3.53 0.49 -12.36
CA LEU A 4 -4.44 0.15 -11.26
C LEU A 4 -3.75 0.39 -9.91
N LEU A 5 -2.52 -0.12 -9.76
CA LEU A 5 -1.71 0.07 -8.58
C LEU A 5 -1.44 1.55 -8.34
N GLN A 6 -1.13 2.32 -9.39
CA GLN A 6 -0.88 3.75 -9.31
C GLN A 6 -2.12 4.54 -8.88
N ARG A 7 -3.31 4.23 -9.42
CA ARG A 7 -4.58 4.87 -9.02
C ARG A 7 -4.89 4.62 -7.54
N ILE A 8 -4.82 3.36 -7.13
CA ILE A 8 -5.04 2.95 -5.75
C ILE A 8 -4.01 3.65 -4.84
N LEU A 9 -2.74 3.68 -5.23
CA LEU A 9 -1.71 4.42 -4.49
C LEU A 9 -2.07 5.88 -4.32
N ASN A 10 -2.50 6.55 -5.39
CA ASN A 10 -2.74 7.99 -5.38
C ASN A 10 -3.92 8.37 -4.48
N GLU A 11 -5.00 7.58 -4.51
CA GLU A 11 -6.15 7.75 -3.61
C GLU A 11 -5.81 7.46 -2.15
N LEU A 12 -4.94 6.49 -1.89
CA LEU A 12 -4.53 6.14 -0.52
C LEU A 12 -3.54 7.16 0.05
N VAL A 13 -2.54 7.54 -0.73
CA VAL A 13 -1.55 8.59 -0.42
C VAL A 13 -2.26 9.92 -0.12
N ALA A 14 -3.35 10.25 -0.82
CA ALA A 14 -4.11 11.47 -0.53
C ALA A 14 -4.65 11.52 0.92
N ASN A 15 -4.90 10.37 1.55
CA ASN A 15 -5.48 10.26 2.89
C ASN A 15 -4.46 9.91 3.99
N CYS A 16 -3.18 9.76 3.66
CA CYS A 16 -2.16 9.28 4.61
C CYS A 16 -1.04 10.29 4.86
N ASP A 17 -0.43 10.20 6.04
CA ASP A 17 0.68 11.06 6.46
C ASP A 17 1.98 10.82 5.68
N GLY A 18 2.89 11.79 5.70
CA GLY A 18 4.10 11.80 4.84
C GLY A 18 4.97 10.54 4.93
N THR A 19 5.06 9.93 6.12
CA THR A 19 5.80 8.70 6.36
C THR A 19 5.17 7.49 5.67
N LEU A 20 3.84 7.36 5.73
CA LEU A 20 3.12 6.26 5.12
C LEU A 20 3.20 6.31 3.58
N LYS A 21 3.24 7.52 3.01
CA LYS A 21 3.40 7.71 1.56
C LYS A 21 4.69 7.09 1.03
N ALA A 22 5.79 7.27 1.75
CA ALA A 22 7.09 6.73 1.34
C ALA A 22 7.09 5.19 1.37
N GLU A 23 6.54 4.61 2.44
CA GLU A 23 6.49 3.16 2.62
C GLU A 23 5.60 2.47 1.58
N VAL A 24 4.41 3.02 1.34
CA VAL A 24 3.44 2.52 0.37
C VAL A 24 3.97 2.64 -1.07
N THR A 25 4.69 3.73 -1.38
CA THR A 25 5.34 3.92 -2.70
C THR A 25 6.45 2.90 -2.95
N GLN A 26 7.30 2.62 -1.96
CA GLN A 26 8.32 1.57 -2.08
C GLN A 26 7.69 0.19 -2.28
N LEU A 27 6.62 -0.10 -1.55
CA LEU A 27 5.88 -1.37 -1.67
C LEU A 27 5.35 -1.55 -3.10
N ALA A 28 4.74 -0.51 -3.67
CA ALA A 28 4.20 -0.55 -5.03
C ALA A 28 5.29 -0.80 -6.09
N ALA A 29 6.45 -0.16 -5.94
CA ALA A 29 7.60 -0.38 -6.82
C ALA A 29 8.11 -1.83 -6.76
N GLN A 30 8.18 -2.42 -5.55
CA GLN A 30 8.59 -3.82 -5.37
C GLN A 30 7.61 -4.81 -6.01
N TYR A 31 6.31 -4.69 -5.74
CA TYR A 31 5.30 -5.59 -6.31
C TYR A 31 5.18 -5.45 -7.82
N GLN A 32 5.40 -4.25 -8.37
CA GLN A 32 5.46 -4.04 -9.80
C GLN A 32 6.66 -4.75 -10.44
N ALA A 33 7.86 -4.61 -9.87
CA ALA A 33 9.06 -5.28 -10.37
C ALA A 33 8.90 -6.81 -10.34
N GLN A 34 8.32 -7.34 -9.25
CA GLN A 34 8.04 -8.78 -9.13
C GLN A 34 6.98 -9.28 -10.13
N SER A 35 5.96 -8.47 -10.42
CA SER A 35 4.95 -8.82 -11.42
C SER A 35 5.49 -8.87 -12.84
N GLN A 36 6.57 -8.14 -13.17
CA GLN A 36 7.20 -8.17 -14.49
C GLN A 36 8.04 -9.44 -14.72
N LEU A 37 8.44 -10.14 -13.66
CA LEU A 37 9.26 -11.35 -13.72
C LEU A 37 8.48 -12.64 -14.08
N GLY A 38 7.22 -12.55 -14.51
CA GLY A 38 6.43 -13.69 -15.01
C GLY A 38 5.50 -14.35 -14.01
N SER A 39 5.25 -13.73 -12.87
CA SER A 39 4.36 -14.25 -11.83
C SER A 39 2.92 -13.72 -12.01
N LYS A 40 1.90 -14.54 -11.72
CA LYS A 40 0.48 -14.22 -11.97
C LYS A 40 0.12 -12.86 -11.36
N ALA A 41 -0.20 -11.87 -12.20
CA ALA A 41 -0.47 -10.49 -11.79
C ALA A 41 -1.52 -10.37 -10.67
N ILE A 42 -2.55 -11.24 -10.68
CA ILE A 42 -3.62 -11.21 -9.67
C ILE A 42 -3.10 -11.53 -8.26
N PHE A 43 -2.17 -12.47 -8.12
CA PHE A 43 -1.58 -12.82 -6.82
C PHE A 43 -0.75 -11.69 -6.22
N HIS A 44 0.01 -10.98 -7.05
CA HIS A 44 0.79 -9.82 -6.61
C HIS A 44 -0.11 -8.67 -6.19
N LEU A 45 -1.25 -8.49 -6.88
CA LEU A 45 -2.25 -7.49 -6.52
C LEU A 45 -2.91 -7.83 -5.17
N GLU A 46 -3.30 -9.08 -4.94
CA GLU A 46 -3.84 -9.53 -3.64
C GLU A 46 -2.82 -9.35 -2.52
N ALA A 47 -1.57 -9.77 -2.73
CA ALA A 47 -0.51 -9.64 -1.73
C ALA A 47 -0.20 -8.17 -1.41
N PHE A 48 -0.18 -7.30 -2.43
CA PHE A 48 -0.05 -5.86 -2.24
C PHE A 48 -1.21 -5.28 -1.41
N THR A 49 -2.45 -5.64 -1.75
CA THR A 49 -3.66 -5.14 -1.07
C THR A 49 -3.71 -5.61 0.38
N ALA A 50 -3.40 -6.87 0.65
CA ALA A 50 -3.34 -7.42 2.01
C ALA A 50 -2.26 -6.74 2.86
N LYS A 51 -1.09 -6.49 2.27
CA LYS A 51 0.01 -5.80 2.96
C LYS A 51 -0.31 -4.34 3.20
N PHE A 52 -0.95 -3.67 2.24
CA PHE A 52 -1.47 -2.31 2.40
C PHE A 52 -2.51 -2.25 3.52
N MET A 53 -3.51 -3.15 3.54
CA MET A 53 -4.53 -3.18 4.60
C MET A 53 -3.92 -3.35 6.00
N ARG A 54 -2.87 -4.17 6.13
CA ARG A 54 -2.16 -4.34 7.41
C ARG A 54 -1.46 -3.04 7.84
N ILE A 55 -0.72 -2.41 6.94
CA ILE A 55 -0.02 -1.14 7.21
C ILE A 55 -1.02 -0.04 7.56
N TYR A 56 -2.11 0.05 6.80
CA TYR A 56 -3.16 1.04 7.01
C TYR A 56 -3.91 0.81 8.33
N LYS A 57 -4.20 -0.45 8.68
CA LYS A 57 -4.80 -0.80 9.98
C LYS A 57 -3.90 -0.37 11.13
N GLN A 58 -2.60 -0.70 11.06
CA GLN A 58 -1.64 -0.32 12.10
C GLN A 58 -1.55 1.20 12.23
N PHE A 59 -1.51 1.93 11.11
CA PHE A 59 -1.53 3.39 11.10
C PHE A 59 -2.80 3.98 11.75
N LEU A 60 -3.98 3.39 11.48
CA LEU A 60 -5.21 3.81 12.15
C LEU A 60 -5.19 3.52 13.64
N GLU A 61 -4.69 2.35 14.06
CA GLU A 61 -4.53 1.97 15.47
C GLU A 61 -3.58 2.96 16.18
N GLU A 62 -2.40 3.23 15.61
CA GLU A 62 -1.43 4.20 16.16
C GLU A 62 -2.01 5.63 16.21
N GLY A 63 -2.76 6.05 15.19
CA GLY A 63 -3.44 7.35 15.17
C GLY A 63 -4.58 7.48 16.20
N LEU A 64 -5.34 6.39 16.40
CA LEU A 64 -6.39 6.30 17.43
C LEU A 64 -5.79 6.30 18.85
N GLU A 65 -4.71 5.53 19.07
CA GLU A 65 -3.96 5.52 20.33
C GLU A 65 -3.37 6.91 20.64
N SER A 66 -2.86 7.61 19.63
CA SER A 66 -2.38 8.99 19.77
C SER A 66 -3.48 10.01 20.08
N MET A 67 -4.75 9.68 19.84
CA MET A 67 -5.92 10.52 20.17
C MET A 67 -6.52 10.23 21.55
N GLY A 68 -6.01 9.23 22.29
CA GLY A 68 -6.35 9.02 23.70
C GLY A 68 -7.77 8.53 23.97
N PHE A 69 -8.16 7.40 23.38
CA PHE A 69 -9.27 6.57 23.87
C PHE A 69 -8.77 5.34 24.62
#